data_AF-A0A7S4N1Q8-F1
#
_entry.id   AF-A0A7S4N1Q8-F1
#
_cell.length_a   1.000
_cell.length_b   1.000
_cell.length_c   1.000
_cell.angle_alpha   90.00
_cell.angle_beta   90.00
_cell.angle_gamma   90.00
#
_symmetry.space_group_name_H-M   'P 1'
#
loop_
_entity.id
_entity.type
_entity.pdbx_description
1 polymer ?
#
loop_
_entity_poly.entity_id
_entity_poly.type
_entity_poly.pdbx_seq_one_letter_code
_entity_poly.pdbx_strand_id
1 'polypeptide(L)'
;LGVSASSETCDKSRGETCEDSQGRSDLLACGSCYGAESAEIPCCQTCKDVQEAYRLKSWAWPGNGAVAQCRNGAAQTIQADPNLPCGAHRGCDSCLASNCAWCIGSRRCVEDKAWMCAGENDHIGNAGVVKSCPHRDEISKKREARRREELLAMEERQAASRLEKENLQEAKHRAEQRLAERQQSELERLRGQNVDEDKKEAVDEEE
;
A
#
# COMPACT_ATOMS: atom_id res chain seq x y z
N LEU A 1 -10.17 -78.94 -20.74
CA LEU A 1 -11.02 -77.75 -20.46
C LEU A 1 -10.61 -77.25 -19.07
N GLY A 2 -9.59 -76.40 -19.04
CA GLY A 2 -8.92 -75.94 -17.81
C GLY A 2 -9.50 -74.62 -17.32
N VAL A 3 -9.60 -74.51 -16.01
CA VAL A 3 -10.18 -73.42 -15.22
C VAL A 3 -9.33 -72.16 -15.34
N SER A 4 -9.98 -70.99 -15.47
CA SER A 4 -9.45 -69.70 -14.98
C SER A 4 -10.62 -68.80 -14.61
N ALA A 5 -10.92 -68.77 -13.31
CA ALA A 5 -11.69 -67.73 -12.69
C ALA A 5 -10.74 -66.57 -12.35
N SER A 6 -11.08 -65.35 -12.76
CA SER A 6 -10.59 -64.13 -12.13
C SER A 6 -11.73 -63.13 -12.08
N SER A 7 -12.50 -63.21 -10.99
CA SER A 7 -13.35 -62.13 -10.52
C SER A 7 -12.46 -61.09 -9.87
N GLU A 8 -12.26 -59.94 -10.51
CA GLU A 8 -11.58 -58.81 -9.88
C GLU A 8 -12.64 -57.91 -9.22
N THR A 9 -13.00 -58.25 -7.99
CA THR A 9 -13.74 -57.36 -7.10
C THR A 9 -12.76 -56.39 -6.45
N CYS A 10 -12.68 -55.17 -6.95
CA CYS A 10 -12.01 -54.08 -6.23
C CYS A 10 -13.02 -53.42 -5.27
N ASP A 11 -12.88 -53.75 -3.98
CA ASP A 11 -13.65 -53.18 -2.88
C ASP A 11 -13.13 -51.77 -2.54
N LYS A 12 -14.00 -50.76 -2.70
CA LYS A 12 -13.65 -49.33 -2.59
C LYS A 12 -13.58 -48.81 -1.15
N SER A 13 -13.51 -49.68 -0.14
CA SER A 13 -13.70 -49.26 1.26
C SER A 13 -12.42 -48.97 2.05
N ARG A 14 -11.22 -49.11 1.45
CA ARG A 14 -9.97 -49.13 2.25
C ARG A 14 -8.78 -48.27 1.79
N GLY A 15 -8.93 -47.41 0.79
CA GLY A 15 -7.99 -46.31 0.57
C GLY A 15 -6.52 -46.71 0.34
N GLU A 16 -6.25 -47.71 -0.49
CA GLU A 16 -4.91 -47.96 -1.06
C GLU A 16 -4.99 -48.09 -2.58
N THR A 17 -3.92 -47.68 -3.26
CA THR A 17 -3.86 -47.42 -4.71
C THR A 17 -3.95 -48.69 -5.56
N CYS A 18 -4.85 -48.69 -6.54
CA CYS A 18 -4.92 -49.70 -7.59
C CYS A 18 -4.26 -49.17 -8.87
N GLU A 19 -3.19 -49.82 -9.33
CA GLU A 19 -2.53 -49.54 -10.62
C GLU A 19 -3.01 -50.52 -11.70
N ASP A 20 -3.29 -49.99 -12.90
CA ASP A 20 -3.54 -50.78 -14.11
C ASP A 20 -2.36 -50.66 -15.10
N SER A 21 -2.21 -51.70 -15.93
CA SER A 21 -1.09 -52.01 -16.83
C SER A 21 -0.93 -51.05 -18.03
N GLN A 22 -1.66 -49.93 -18.06
CA GLN A 22 -1.66 -49.00 -19.21
C GLN A 22 -1.11 -47.60 -18.90
N GLY A 23 -0.59 -47.33 -17.69
CA GLY A 23 0.25 -46.15 -17.44
C GLY A 23 -0.39 -44.79 -17.81
N ARG A 24 -1.72 -44.69 -17.75
CA ARG A 24 -2.47 -43.45 -17.94
C ARG A 24 -2.93 -42.92 -16.59
N SER A 25 -2.13 -42.06 -15.97
CA SER A 25 -2.47 -41.34 -14.75
C SER A 25 -3.40 -40.15 -15.02
N ASP A 26 -4.55 -40.41 -15.66
CA ASP A 26 -5.71 -39.51 -15.67
C ASP A 26 -6.63 -39.75 -14.44
N LEU A 27 -6.05 -40.24 -13.34
CA LEU A 27 -6.64 -40.17 -12.01
C LEU A 27 -6.18 -38.85 -11.39
N LEU A 28 -6.94 -37.76 -11.60
CA LEU A 28 -6.84 -36.63 -10.67
C LEU A 28 -7.05 -37.23 -9.27
N ALA A 29 -6.00 -37.25 -8.45
CA ALA A 29 -6.03 -37.81 -7.12
C ALA A 29 -7.25 -37.27 -6.38
N CYS A 30 -8.19 -38.15 -6.02
CA CYS A 30 -9.43 -37.83 -5.34
C CYS A 30 -9.15 -36.93 -4.12
N GLY A 31 -9.66 -35.71 -4.16
CA GLY A 31 -9.50 -34.69 -3.14
C GLY A 31 -10.62 -34.75 -2.10
N SER A 32 -10.33 -34.28 -0.90
CA SER A 32 -11.22 -34.39 0.27
C SER A 32 -12.39 -33.39 0.21
N CYS A 33 -13.63 -33.86 0.37
CA CYS A 33 -14.80 -33.00 0.60
C CYS A 33 -15.06 -32.75 2.09
N TYR A 34 -14.11 -33.07 2.98
CA TYR A 34 -14.22 -32.87 4.43
C TYR A 34 -15.48 -33.52 5.04
N GLY A 35 -15.85 -34.71 4.55
CA GLY A 35 -17.00 -35.48 5.05
C GLY A 35 -18.33 -35.13 4.36
N ALA A 36 -18.33 -34.21 3.40
CA ALA A 36 -19.52 -33.86 2.63
C ALA A 36 -19.70 -34.70 1.35
N GLU A 37 -18.90 -35.75 1.15
CA GLU A 37 -19.00 -36.64 0.00
C GLU A 37 -20.42 -37.25 -0.13
N SER A 38 -20.88 -37.42 -1.36
CA SER A 38 -22.19 -38.00 -1.69
C SER A 38 -22.10 -38.86 -2.95
N ALA A 39 -23.18 -39.58 -3.27
CA ALA A 39 -23.25 -40.34 -4.52
C ALA A 39 -23.13 -39.44 -5.76
N GLU A 40 -23.53 -38.17 -5.66
CA GLU A 40 -23.45 -37.19 -6.74
C GLU A 40 -22.09 -36.47 -6.78
N ILE A 41 -21.46 -36.28 -5.62
CA ILE A 41 -20.14 -35.64 -5.48
C ILE A 41 -19.24 -36.57 -4.66
N PRO A 42 -18.60 -37.55 -5.30
CA PRO A 42 -17.76 -38.52 -4.60
C PRO A 42 -16.43 -37.93 -4.14
N CYS A 43 -15.99 -36.81 -4.70
CA CYS A 43 -14.72 -36.16 -4.37
C CYS A 43 -14.72 -34.67 -4.72
N CYS A 44 -13.80 -33.91 -4.10
CA CYS A 44 -13.74 -32.46 -4.24
C CYS A 44 -12.32 -31.99 -4.57
N GLN A 45 -12.14 -31.50 -5.81
CA GLN A 45 -10.83 -31.07 -6.31
C GLN A 45 -10.62 -29.57 -6.16
N THR A 46 -11.70 -28.80 -6.28
CA THR A 46 -11.66 -27.33 -6.22
C THR A 46 -12.41 -26.80 -5.00
N CYS A 47 -12.14 -25.55 -4.64
CA CYS A 47 -12.88 -24.85 -3.58
C CYS A 47 -14.40 -24.86 -3.84
N LYS A 48 -14.82 -24.76 -5.11
CA LYS A 48 -16.22 -24.75 -5.51
C LYS A 48 -16.89 -26.10 -5.27
N ASP A 49 -16.19 -27.19 -5.54
CA ASP A 49 -16.71 -28.55 -5.32
C ASP A 49 -17.00 -28.79 -3.83
N VAL A 50 -16.11 -28.33 -2.94
CA VAL A 50 -16.33 -28.43 -1.48
C VAL A 50 -17.55 -27.60 -1.05
N GLN A 51 -17.74 -26.40 -1.62
CA GLN A 51 -18.91 -25.56 -1.33
C GLN A 51 -20.21 -26.22 -1.77
N GLU A 52 -20.24 -26.79 -2.97
CA GLU A 52 -21.40 -27.49 -3.52
C GLU A 52 -21.76 -28.73 -2.67
N ALA A 53 -20.76 -29.52 -2.27
CA ALA A 53 -20.96 -30.68 -1.40
C ALA A 53 -21.58 -30.28 -0.04
N TYR A 54 -21.06 -29.22 0.60
CA TYR A 54 -21.63 -28.70 1.85
C TYR A 54 -23.04 -28.15 1.65
N ARG A 55 -23.31 -27.49 0.52
CA ARG A 55 -24.65 -26.98 0.17
C ARG A 55 -25.65 -28.11 0.02
N LEU A 56 -25.31 -29.20 -0.67
CA LEU A 56 -26.19 -30.37 -0.84
C LEU A 56 -26.49 -31.05 0.50
N LYS A 57 -25.52 -31.08 1.42
CA LYS A 57 -25.71 -31.59 2.78
C LYS A 57 -26.39 -30.60 3.73
N SER A 58 -26.64 -29.36 3.28
CA SER A 58 -27.14 -28.26 4.11
C SER A 58 -26.27 -28.01 5.35
N TRP A 59 -24.95 -28.15 5.22
CA TRP A 59 -23.98 -27.94 6.29
C TRP A 59 -23.41 -26.52 6.29
N ALA A 60 -23.06 -26.01 7.47
CA ALA A 60 -22.47 -24.69 7.61
C ALA A 60 -21.05 -24.64 7.03
N TRP A 61 -20.75 -23.59 6.24
CA TRP A 61 -19.44 -23.39 5.62
C TRP A 61 -18.39 -23.01 6.67
N PRO A 62 -17.29 -23.78 6.83
CA PRO A 62 -16.27 -23.54 7.86
C PRO A 62 -15.30 -22.39 7.54
N GLY A 63 -15.47 -21.73 6.37
CA GLY A 63 -14.64 -20.61 5.94
C GLY A 63 -13.46 -21.02 5.05
N ASN A 64 -12.95 -20.06 4.27
CA ASN A 64 -11.93 -20.31 3.24
C ASN A 64 -10.56 -20.75 3.80
N GLY A 65 -10.29 -20.53 5.10
CA GLY A 65 -9.07 -20.96 5.76
C GLY A 65 -9.09 -22.43 6.21
N ALA A 66 -10.27 -22.99 6.50
CA ALA A 66 -10.42 -24.37 6.95
C ALA A 66 -10.27 -25.38 5.79
N VAL A 67 -10.62 -24.96 4.56
CA VAL A 67 -10.60 -25.80 3.36
C VAL A 67 -9.32 -25.54 2.57
N ALA A 68 -8.42 -26.53 2.49
CA ALA A 68 -7.14 -26.44 1.79
C ALA A 68 -7.29 -26.04 0.31
N GLN A 69 -8.31 -26.56 -0.38
CA GLN A 69 -8.63 -26.22 -1.77
C GLN A 69 -9.00 -24.73 -1.96
N CYS A 70 -9.37 -24.03 -0.88
CA CYS A 70 -9.72 -22.61 -0.89
C CYS A 70 -8.56 -21.69 -0.49
N ARG A 71 -7.43 -22.24 -0.01
CA ARG A 71 -6.28 -21.44 0.45
C ARG A 71 -5.47 -20.83 -0.71
N ASN A 72 -5.43 -21.55 -1.85
CA ASN A 72 -4.69 -21.14 -3.04
C ASN A 72 -5.61 -20.66 -4.17
N GLY A 73 -6.93 -20.68 -3.94
CA GLY A 73 -7.91 -20.11 -4.86
C GLY A 73 -7.74 -18.60 -4.88
N ALA A 74 -7.00 -18.13 -5.88
CA ALA A 74 -6.93 -16.73 -6.26
C ALA A 74 -8.30 -16.08 -6.12
N ALA A 75 -8.32 -14.85 -5.60
CA ALA A 75 -9.44 -13.93 -5.57
C ALA A 75 -10.45 -14.32 -6.65
N GLN A 76 -11.65 -14.73 -6.21
CA GLN A 76 -12.75 -15.09 -7.10
C GLN A 76 -12.71 -14.10 -8.27
N THR A 77 -12.38 -14.60 -9.47
CA THR A 77 -12.48 -13.79 -10.66
C THR A 77 -13.93 -13.38 -10.67
N ILE A 78 -14.21 -12.11 -10.38
CA ILE A 78 -15.54 -11.55 -10.56
C ILE A 78 -15.72 -11.62 -12.07
N GLN A 79 -16.22 -12.77 -12.54
CA GLN A 79 -16.71 -12.93 -13.88
C GLN A 79 -17.89 -11.97 -13.92
N ALA A 80 -17.65 -10.80 -14.51
CA ALA A 80 -18.68 -9.81 -14.74
C ALA A 80 -19.74 -10.52 -15.57
N ASP A 81 -20.93 -10.69 -15.00
CA ASP A 81 -22.08 -11.14 -15.78
C ASP A 81 -22.36 -10.06 -16.82
N PRO A 82 -22.19 -10.34 -18.13
CA PRO A 82 -22.36 -9.33 -19.18
C PRO A 82 -23.80 -8.84 -19.31
N ASN A 83 -24.76 -9.48 -18.63
CA ASN A 83 -26.16 -9.05 -18.58
C ASN A 83 -26.48 -8.13 -17.39
N LEU A 84 -25.51 -7.85 -16.53
CA LEU A 84 -25.70 -6.98 -15.39
C LEU A 84 -25.60 -5.51 -15.83
N PRO A 85 -26.54 -4.62 -15.44
CA PRO A 85 -26.47 -3.21 -15.82
C PRO A 85 -25.21 -2.56 -15.22
N CYS A 86 -24.62 -1.59 -15.94
CA CYS A 86 -23.38 -0.92 -15.54
C CYS A 86 -23.38 -0.49 -14.07
N GLY A 87 -24.49 0.09 -13.57
CA GLY A 87 -24.61 0.59 -12.19
C GLY A 87 -24.44 -0.46 -11.08
N ALA A 88 -24.48 -1.76 -11.38
CA ALA A 88 -24.29 -2.81 -10.39
C ALA A 88 -22.82 -3.16 -10.14
N HIS A 89 -21.91 -2.80 -11.05
CA HIS A 89 -20.48 -3.04 -10.88
C HIS A 89 -19.88 -2.08 -9.85
N ARG A 90 -19.27 -2.63 -8.79
CA ARG A 90 -18.65 -1.88 -7.69
C ARG A 90 -17.13 -1.69 -7.82
N GLY A 91 -16.53 -2.22 -8.89
CA GLY A 91 -15.10 -2.12 -9.16
C GLY A 91 -14.81 -1.66 -10.59
N CYS A 92 -13.72 -0.91 -10.75
CA CYS A 92 -13.26 -0.41 -12.05
C CYS A 92 -13.01 -1.55 -13.04
N ASP A 93 -12.29 -2.59 -12.64
CA ASP A 93 -11.98 -3.74 -13.50
C ASP A 93 -13.24 -4.49 -13.94
N SER A 94 -14.18 -4.71 -13.01
CA SER A 94 -15.47 -5.36 -13.33
C SER A 94 -16.35 -4.52 -14.25
N CYS A 95 -16.24 -3.20 -14.18
CA CYS A 95 -17.01 -2.26 -15.01
C CYS A 95 -16.51 -2.25 -16.45
N LEU A 96 -15.18 -2.17 -16.62
CA LEU A 96 -14.54 -2.20 -17.94
C LEU A 96 -14.73 -3.54 -18.64
N ALA A 97 -14.75 -4.65 -17.88
CA ALA A 97 -15.05 -5.98 -18.43
C ALA A 97 -16.45 -6.07 -19.07
N SER A 98 -17.42 -5.27 -18.60
CA SER A 98 -18.77 -5.17 -19.16
C SER A 98 -18.93 -4.09 -20.23
N ASN A 99 -17.82 -3.53 -20.74
CA ASN A 99 -17.82 -2.45 -21.72
C ASN A 99 -18.57 -1.17 -21.25
N CYS A 100 -18.52 -0.92 -19.93
CA CYS A 100 -19.01 0.28 -19.28
C CYS A 100 -17.84 1.21 -18.91
N ALA A 101 -18.14 2.42 -18.44
CA ALA A 101 -17.13 3.38 -17.96
C ALA A 101 -17.14 3.55 -16.44
N TRP A 102 -15.97 3.76 -15.85
CA TRP A 102 -15.80 3.97 -14.42
C TRP A 102 -15.49 5.44 -14.11
N CYS A 103 -16.29 6.08 -13.25
CA CYS A 103 -16.01 7.42 -12.74
C CYS A 103 -15.14 7.34 -11.48
N ILE A 104 -13.93 7.92 -11.49
CA ILE A 104 -12.97 7.85 -10.36
C ILE A 104 -13.46 8.61 -9.12
N GLY A 105 -13.93 9.84 -9.31
CA GLY A 105 -14.37 10.76 -8.26
C GLY A 105 -15.63 10.27 -7.56
N SER A 106 -16.58 9.76 -8.34
CA SER A 106 -17.85 9.23 -7.83
C SER A 106 -17.82 7.73 -7.51
N ARG A 107 -16.73 7.03 -7.84
CA ARG A 107 -16.52 5.57 -7.64
C ARG A 107 -17.71 4.73 -8.11
N ARG A 108 -18.23 5.04 -9.29
CA ARG A 108 -19.42 4.41 -9.86
C ARG A 108 -19.16 3.94 -11.28
N CYS A 109 -19.73 2.80 -11.62
CA CYS A 109 -19.79 2.33 -13.00
C CYS A 109 -21.02 2.91 -13.71
N VAL A 110 -20.81 3.44 -14.91
CA VAL A 110 -21.77 4.17 -15.73
C VAL A 110 -21.67 3.72 -17.17
N GLU A 111 -22.65 4.10 -17.99
CA GLU A 111 -22.55 3.90 -19.43
C GLU A 111 -21.36 4.68 -20.02
N ASP A 112 -20.68 4.09 -21.01
CA ASP A 112 -19.50 4.68 -21.65
C ASP A 112 -19.89 5.77 -22.67
N LYS A 113 -20.43 6.88 -22.15
CA LYS A 113 -20.82 8.06 -22.91
C LYS A 113 -20.10 9.29 -22.35
N ALA A 114 -19.78 10.24 -23.23
CA ALA A 114 -19.26 11.54 -22.82
C ALA A 114 -20.23 12.21 -21.81
N TRP A 115 -19.67 13.01 -20.89
CA TRP A 115 -20.42 13.78 -19.86
C TRP A 115 -21.05 12.97 -18.72
N MET A 116 -20.87 11.65 -18.69
CA MET A 116 -21.37 10.81 -17.59
C MET A 116 -20.55 10.96 -16.30
N CYS A 117 -19.28 11.35 -16.42
CA CYS A 117 -18.38 11.62 -15.30
C CYS A 117 -18.06 13.12 -15.21
N ALA A 118 -17.58 13.58 -14.05
CA ALA A 118 -17.46 15.01 -13.73
C ALA A 118 -16.30 15.72 -14.46
N GLY A 119 -15.46 14.99 -15.19
CA GLY A 119 -14.35 15.56 -15.95
C GLY A 119 -13.68 14.56 -16.90
N GLU A 120 -12.78 15.08 -17.75
CA GLU A 120 -12.12 14.32 -18.81
C GLU A 120 -11.17 13.23 -18.28
N ASN A 121 -10.53 13.47 -17.13
CA ASN A 121 -9.69 12.49 -16.41
C ASN A 121 -10.47 11.66 -15.38
N ASP A 122 -11.76 11.95 -15.20
CA ASP A 122 -12.63 11.21 -14.28
C ASP A 122 -13.23 9.96 -14.94
N HIS A 123 -13.23 9.91 -16.28
CA HIS A 123 -13.83 8.86 -17.08
C HIS A 123 -12.79 7.82 -17.50
N ILE A 124 -12.88 6.61 -16.93
CA ILE A 124 -12.08 5.46 -17.37
C ILE A 124 -12.95 4.58 -18.27
N GLY A 125 -12.66 4.54 -19.56
CA GLY A 125 -13.46 3.82 -20.55
C GLY A 125 -13.03 4.14 -21.99
N ASN A 126 -13.80 3.70 -22.98
CA ASN A 126 -13.49 3.94 -24.37
C ASN A 126 -13.71 5.41 -24.76
N ALA A 127 -14.71 6.08 -24.17
CA ALA A 127 -14.96 7.50 -24.43
C ALA A 127 -14.00 8.46 -23.68
N GLY A 128 -13.28 7.98 -22.66
CA GLY A 128 -12.38 8.80 -21.84
C GLY A 128 -10.93 8.82 -22.33
N VAL A 129 -10.13 9.77 -21.84
CA VAL A 129 -8.68 9.87 -22.12
C VAL A 129 -7.90 8.79 -21.35
N VAL A 130 -8.36 8.47 -20.14
CA VAL A 130 -7.76 7.44 -19.29
C VAL A 130 -8.34 6.08 -19.66
N LYS A 131 -7.49 5.12 -20.03
CA LYS A 131 -7.91 3.78 -20.48
C LYS A 131 -7.78 2.70 -19.42
N SER A 132 -6.99 2.92 -18.38
CA SER A 132 -6.68 1.90 -17.38
C SER A 132 -7.06 2.34 -15.96
N CYS A 133 -7.48 1.37 -15.16
CA CYS A 133 -7.75 1.55 -13.74
C CYS A 133 -6.43 1.81 -12.98
N PRO A 134 -6.38 2.80 -12.07
CA PRO A 134 -5.16 3.07 -11.32
C PRO A 134 -4.91 1.96 -10.28
N HIS A 135 -3.72 1.35 -10.31
CA HIS A 135 -3.36 0.29 -9.39
C HIS A 135 -3.09 0.85 -7.97
N ARG A 136 -3.54 0.13 -6.93
CA ARG A 136 -3.44 0.60 -5.54
C ARG A 136 -1.98 0.84 -5.12
N ASP A 137 -1.05 0.01 -5.58
CA ASP A 137 0.37 0.12 -5.19
C ASP A 137 1.03 1.34 -5.81
N GLU A 138 0.73 1.67 -7.06
CA GLU A 138 1.29 2.85 -7.73
C GLU A 138 0.78 4.13 -7.09
N ILE A 139 -0.51 4.19 -6.76
CA ILE A 139 -1.09 5.33 -6.03
C ILE A 139 -0.43 5.48 -4.66
N SER A 140 -0.22 4.37 -3.95
CA SER A 140 0.41 4.38 -2.61
C SER A 140 1.85 4.89 -2.69
N LYS A 141 2.64 4.38 -3.65
CA LYS A 141 4.01 4.85 -3.92
C LYS A 141 4.05 6.33 -4.27
N LYS A 142 3.15 6.82 -5.14
CA LYS A 142 3.08 8.25 -5.50
C LYS A 142 2.73 9.13 -4.29
N ARG A 143 1.82 8.69 -3.43
CA ARG A 143 1.45 9.42 -2.19
C ARG A 143 2.59 9.44 -1.18
N GLU A 144 3.33 8.34 -1.05
CA GLU A 144 4.52 8.27 -0.21
C GLU A 144 5.64 9.16 -0.73
N ALA A 145 5.89 9.17 -2.03
CA ALA A 145 6.87 10.05 -2.67
C ALA A 145 6.54 11.52 -2.40
N ARG A 146 5.29 11.95 -2.63
CA ARG A 146 4.85 13.31 -2.31
C ARG A 146 5.08 13.69 -0.85
N ARG A 147 4.72 12.79 0.08
CA ARG A 147 4.95 13.02 1.52
C ARG A 147 6.44 13.16 1.84
N ARG A 148 7.31 12.39 1.19
CA ARG A 148 8.77 12.51 1.36
C ARG A 148 9.29 13.84 0.82
N GLU A 149 8.84 14.25 -0.36
CA GLU A 149 9.20 15.56 -0.95
C GLU A 149 8.76 16.72 -0.05
N GLU A 150 7.54 16.66 0.50
CA GLU A 150 7.03 17.65 1.47
C GLU A 150 7.88 17.70 2.74
N LEU A 151 8.29 16.54 3.28
CA LEU A 151 9.17 16.45 4.45
C LEU A 151 10.55 17.06 4.17
N LEU A 152 11.16 16.73 3.02
CA LEU A 152 12.45 17.29 2.61
C LEU A 152 12.36 18.81 2.44
N ALA A 153 11.30 19.32 1.82
CA ALA A 153 11.09 20.76 1.66
C ALA A 153 10.90 21.47 3.03
N MET A 154 10.25 20.83 4.00
CA MET A 154 10.15 21.36 5.36
C MET A 154 11.51 21.36 6.07
N GLU A 155 12.28 20.28 5.93
CA GLU A 155 13.62 20.17 6.51
C GLU A 155 14.57 21.23 5.94
N GLU A 156 14.55 21.45 4.62
CA GLU A 156 15.33 22.49 3.95
C GLU A 156 14.96 23.89 4.45
N ARG A 157 13.66 24.20 4.58
CA ARG A 157 13.21 25.47 5.17
C ARG A 157 13.69 25.64 6.62
N GLN A 158 13.65 24.57 7.41
CA GLN A 158 14.16 24.61 8.78
C GLN A 158 15.67 24.81 8.82
N ALA A 159 16.42 24.16 7.94
CA ALA A 159 17.87 24.33 7.82
C ALA A 159 18.23 25.77 7.42
N ALA A 160 17.54 26.35 6.45
CA ALA A 160 17.72 27.75 6.05
C ALA A 160 17.44 28.71 7.22
N SER A 161 16.36 28.48 7.99
CA SER A 161 16.05 29.29 9.17
C SER A 161 17.09 29.14 10.30
N ARG A 162 17.67 27.95 10.48
CA ARG A 162 18.77 27.73 11.45
C ARG A 162 20.01 28.52 11.04
N LEU A 163 20.41 28.43 9.77
CA LEU A 163 21.55 29.16 9.23
C LEU A 163 21.37 30.69 9.37
N GLU A 164 20.17 31.19 9.10
CA GLU A 164 19.86 32.61 9.29
C GLU A 164 20.04 33.06 10.75
N LYS A 165 19.60 32.24 11.71
CA LYS A 165 19.77 32.51 13.15
C LYS A 165 21.24 32.48 13.56
N GLU A 166 22.02 31.52 13.06
CA GLU A 166 23.46 31.43 13.32
C GLU A 166 24.19 32.66 12.79
N ASN A 167 23.89 33.06 11.55
CA ASN A 167 24.45 34.28 10.95
C ASN A 167 24.09 35.54 11.76
N LEU A 168 22.85 35.63 12.25
CA LEU A 168 22.40 36.73 13.10
C LEU A 168 23.13 36.73 14.45
N GLN A 169 23.31 35.57 15.08
CA GLN A 169 24.07 35.43 16.33
C GLN A 169 25.53 35.85 16.13
N GLU A 170 26.16 35.41 15.05
CA GLU A 170 27.53 35.78 14.74
C GLU A 170 27.66 37.29 14.46
N ALA A 171 26.71 37.88 13.74
CA ALA A 171 26.66 39.32 13.51
C ALA A 171 26.51 40.11 14.82
N LYS A 172 25.67 39.63 15.76
CA LYS A 172 25.53 40.21 17.10
C LYS A 172 26.82 40.12 17.89
N HIS A 173 27.43 38.94 17.97
CA HIS A 173 28.70 38.74 18.66
C HIS A 173 29.79 39.68 18.11
N ARG A 174 29.91 39.79 16.77
CA ARG A 174 30.83 40.74 16.14
C ARG A 174 30.53 42.20 16.50
N ALA A 175 29.25 42.57 16.67
CA ALA A 175 28.88 43.92 17.08
C ALA A 175 29.22 44.19 18.55
N GLU A 176 28.98 43.22 19.42
CA GLU A 176 29.32 43.27 20.84
C GLU A 176 30.83 43.38 21.06
N GLN A 177 31.63 42.60 20.32
CA GLN A 177 33.09 42.71 20.35
C GLN A 177 33.56 44.12 19.98
N ARG A 178 33.03 44.69 18.89
CA ARG A 178 33.36 46.07 18.48
C ARG A 178 32.94 47.12 19.52
N LEU A 179 31.85 46.88 20.25
CA LEU A 179 31.42 47.77 21.32
C LEU A 179 32.35 47.65 22.53
N ALA A 180 32.73 46.44 22.92
CA ALA A 180 33.64 46.17 24.01
C ALA A 180 35.03 46.78 23.75
N GLU A 181 35.56 46.65 22.52
CA GLU A 181 36.82 47.29 22.12
C GLU A 181 36.76 48.82 22.27
N ARG A 182 35.67 49.45 21.84
CA ARG A 182 35.47 50.89 22.02
C ARG A 182 35.41 51.28 23.50
N GLN A 183 34.61 50.56 24.29
CA GLN A 183 34.50 50.79 25.73
C GLN A 183 35.85 50.65 26.43
N GLN A 184 36.63 49.63 26.06
CA GLN A 184 37.98 49.44 26.61
C GLN A 184 38.91 50.59 26.25
N SER A 185 38.92 51.03 24.98
CA SER A 185 39.74 52.17 24.56
C SER A 185 39.37 53.47 25.29
N GLU A 186 38.08 53.67 25.59
CA GLU A 186 37.60 54.82 26.33
C GLU A 186 37.99 54.75 27.82
N LEU A 187 37.91 53.56 28.43
CA LEU A 187 38.39 53.32 29.79
C LEU A 187 39.90 53.55 29.90
N GLU A 188 40.69 53.12 28.92
CA GLU A 188 42.14 53.38 28.88
C GLU A 188 42.45 54.87 28.76
N ARG A 189 41.70 55.60 27.92
CA ARG A 189 41.81 57.07 27.82
C ARG A 189 41.52 57.76 29.15
N LEU A 190 40.43 57.37 29.83
CA LEU A 190 40.06 57.92 31.15
C LEU A 190 41.11 57.59 32.21
N ARG A 191 41.64 56.36 32.22
CA ARG A 191 42.73 55.98 33.11
C ARG A 191 43.97 56.86 32.91
N GLY A 192 44.34 57.14 31.65
CA GLY A 192 45.45 58.05 31.34
C GLY A 192 45.23 59.45 31.91
N GLN A 193 44.03 60.02 31.76
CA GLN A 193 43.69 61.35 32.28
C GLN A 193 43.79 61.43 33.81
N ASN A 194 43.34 60.40 34.53
CA ASN A 194 43.46 60.37 35.99
C ASN A 194 44.93 60.37 36.44
N VAL A 195 45.80 59.62 35.75
CA VAL A 195 47.24 59.59 36.06
C VAL A 195 47.90 60.96 35.82
N ASP A 196 47.48 61.68 34.78
CA ASP A 196 47.98 63.03 34.49
C ASP A 196 47.51 64.08 35.52
N GLU A 197 46.27 63.95 36.01
CA GLU A 197 45.73 64.82 37.06
C GLU A 197 46.35 64.52 38.44
N ASP A 198 46.52 63.25 38.82
CA ASP A 198 47.24 62.84 40.04
C ASP A 198 48.68 63.38 40.03
N LYS A 199 49.32 63.40 38.86
CA LYS A 199 50.68 63.95 38.69
C LYS A 199 50.71 65.48 38.81
N LYS A 200 49.67 66.20 38.39
CA LYS A 200 49.58 67.65 38.63
C LYS A 200 49.34 67.95 40.10
N GLU A 201 48.44 67.21 40.75
CA GLU A 201 48.12 67.40 42.17
C GLU A 201 49.35 67.14 43.05
N ALA A 202 50.17 66.14 42.72
CA ALA A 202 51.45 65.89 43.39
C ALA A 202 52.52 66.97 43.15
N VAL A 203 52.40 67.78 42.08
CA VAL A 203 53.32 68.90 41.81
C VAL A 203 52.85 70.17 42.53
N ASP A 204 51.54 70.36 42.69
CA ASP A 204 50.96 71.48 43.43
C ASP A 204 51.07 71.31 44.97
N GLU A 205 51.25 70.08 45.49
CA GLU A 205 51.53 69.85 46.93
C GLU A 205 53.00 70.06 47.34
N GLU A 206 53.95 70.13 46.39
CA GLU A 206 55.39 70.35 46.68
C GLU A 206 55.86 71.82 46.50
N GLU A 207 54.96 72.77 46.19
CA GLU A 207 55.23 74.22 46.09
C GLU A 207 54.71 75.00 47.32
#